data_AF-A0A517TRV8-F1
#
_entry.id   AF-A0A517TRV8-F1
#
_cell.length_a   1.000
_cell.length_b   1.000
_cell.length_c   1.000
_cell.angle_alpha   90.00
_cell.angle_beta   90.00
_cell.angle_gamma   90.00
#
_symmetry.space_group_name_H-M   'P 1'
#
loop_
_entity.id
_entity.type
_entity.pdbx_description
1 polymer ?
#
loop_
_entity_poly.entity_id
_entity_poly.type
_entity_poly.pdbx_seq_one_letter_code
_entity_poly.pdbx_strand_id
1 'polypeptide(L)'
;MAYWRRNLEDQNTYEEGCADAVSDIKESRLQFFWGVRGTWGDYCQKLFRDRFDAEVVVTSCFEWEGLLAYRDGYNTTMKEHIDGRFGPGSVDRAREEVQKWRKDAYDAWVKRREPGDS
;
A
#
# COMPACT_ATOMS: atom_id res chain seq x y z
N MET A 1 5.65 29.62 -16.62
CA MET A 1 5.25 30.13 -15.29
C MET A 1 5.95 29.28 -14.25
N ALA A 2 6.67 29.90 -13.31
CA ALA A 2 7.53 29.22 -12.35
C ALA A 2 6.71 28.59 -11.20
N TYR A 3 6.84 27.27 -11.05
CA TYR A 3 6.11 26.41 -10.10
C TYR A 3 6.61 26.46 -8.66
N TRP A 4 7.32 27.53 -8.27
CA TRP A 4 8.06 27.60 -7.00
C TRP A 4 7.46 28.56 -5.97
N ARG A 5 6.21 28.99 -6.16
CA ARG A 5 5.57 30.00 -5.30
C ARG A 5 4.31 29.50 -4.59
N ARG A 6 4.37 28.27 -4.08
CA ARG A 6 3.34 27.68 -3.23
C ARG A 6 3.98 27.14 -1.94
N ASN A 7 4.59 28.07 -1.19
CA ASN A 7 5.16 27.84 0.14
C ASN A 7 4.11 28.14 1.25
N LEU A 8 2.89 27.62 1.11
CA LEU A 8 1.78 27.72 2.08
C LEU A 8 0.89 26.45 2.09
N GLU A 9 1.33 25.34 1.48
CA GLU A 9 0.45 24.25 0.97
C GLU A 9 0.46 22.92 1.73
N ASP A 10 0.97 22.84 2.95
CA ASP A 10 0.94 21.57 3.69
C ASP A 10 -0.46 21.21 4.23
N GLN A 11 -1.43 22.14 4.22
CA GLN A 11 -2.73 21.91 4.86
C GLN A 11 -3.75 21.10 4.04
N ASN A 12 -3.47 20.70 2.79
CA ASN A 12 -4.47 19.98 1.99
C ASN A 12 -4.01 18.69 1.29
N THR A 13 -2.78 18.24 1.49
CA THR A 13 -2.24 17.07 0.78
C THR A 13 -2.99 15.78 1.07
N TYR A 14 -3.41 15.55 2.32
CA TYR A 14 -4.27 14.42 2.69
C TYR A 14 -5.64 14.48 1.98
N GLU A 15 -6.30 15.65 2.02
CA GLU A 15 -7.61 15.83 1.38
C GLU A 15 -7.53 15.69 -0.14
N GLU A 16 -6.44 16.14 -0.76
CA GLU A 16 -6.13 15.90 -2.17
C GLU A 16 -6.01 14.40 -2.47
N GLY A 17 -5.30 13.65 -1.62
CA GLY A 17 -5.22 12.19 -1.73
C GLY A 17 -6.58 11.52 -1.66
N CYS A 18 -7.44 11.95 -0.73
CA CYS A 18 -8.82 11.47 -0.64
C CYS A 18 -9.63 11.79 -1.91
N ALA A 19 -9.53 13.02 -2.42
CA ALA A 19 -10.27 13.47 -3.60
C ALA A 19 -9.87 12.69 -4.86
N ASP A 20 -8.57 12.48 -5.07
CA ASP A 20 -8.05 11.71 -6.19
C ASP A 20 -8.48 10.24 -6.10
N ALA A 21 -8.44 9.65 -4.90
CA ALA A 21 -8.96 8.31 -4.66
C ALA A 21 -10.44 8.19 -5.05
N VAL A 22 -11.29 9.16 -4.68
CA VAL A 22 -12.69 9.17 -5.10
C VAL A 22 -12.83 9.24 -6.64
N SER A 23 -11.98 10.00 -7.31
CA SER A 23 -11.97 10.06 -8.78
C SER A 23 -11.62 8.71 -9.40
N ASP A 24 -10.57 8.07 -8.89
CA ASP A 24 -10.08 6.79 -9.39
C ASP A 24 -11.06 5.64 -9.12
N ILE A 25 -11.75 5.63 -7.98
CA ILE A 25 -12.85 4.70 -7.71
C ILE A 25 -13.94 4.78 -8.78
N LYS A 26 -14.34 6.01 -9.17
CA LYS A 26 -15.37 6.21 -10.21
C LYS A 26 -14.93 5.67 -11.57
N GLU A 27 -13.64 5.71 -11.83
CA GLU A 27 -13.02 5.20 -13.05
C GLU A 27 -12.59 3.73 -12.94
N SER A 28 -12.97 3.04 -11.85
CA SER A 28 -12.60 1.65 -11.57
C SER A 28 -11.08 1.40 -11.52
N ARG A 29 -10.29 2.43 -11.18
CA ARG A 29 -8.85 2.34 -10.93
C ARG A 29 -8.62 2.15 -9.44
N LEU A 30 -8.52 0.90 -8.99
CA LEU A 30 -8.22 0.62 -7.59
C LEU A 30 -6.71 0.47 -7.43
N GLN A 31 -6.10 1.27 -6.57
CA GLN A 31 -4.66 1.23 -6.34
C GLN A 31 -4.29 1.53 -4.89
N PHE A 32 -3.12 1.06 -4.46
CA PHE A 32 -2.52 1.38 -3.16
C PHE A 32 -1.06 1.75 -3.30
N PHE A 33 -0.61 2.74 -2.54
CA PHE A 33 0.78 3.17 -2.51
C PHE A 33 1.49 2.61 -1.29
N TRP A 34 2.31 1.56 -1.47
CA TRP A 34 3.01 0.91 -0.36
C TRP A 34 4.49 0.64 -0.64
N GLY A 35 5.31 0.81 0.39
CA GLY A 35 6.72 0.44 0.39
C GLY A 35 6.91 -1.07 0.51
N VAL A 36 6.56 -1.83 -0.54
CA VAL A 36 6.74 -3.29 -0.62
C VAL A 36 7.82 -3.63 -1.66
N ARG A 37 8.73 -4.57 -1.37
CA ARG A 37 9.89 -4.84 -2.25
C ARG A 37 10.23 -6.32 -2.33
N GLY A 38 10.88 -6.73 -3.41
CA GLY A 38 11.32 -8.12 -3.61
C GLY A 38 10.13 -9.09 -3.64
N THR A 39 10.39 -10.36 -3.32
CA THR A 39 9.43 -11.46 -3.48
C THR A 39 8.14 -11.30 -2.67
N TRP A 40 8.19 -10.64 -1.51
CA TRP A 40 6.96 -10.36 -0.74
C TRP A 40 6.16 -9.20 -1.32
N GLY A 41 6.81 -8.25 -2.01
CA GLY A 41 6.14 -7.22 -2.79
C GLY A 41 5.38 -7.80 -3.97
N ASP A 42 6.00 -8.73 -4.70
CA ASP A 42 5.36 -9.46 -5.80
C ASP A 42 4.14 -10.25 -5.32
N TYR A 43 4.27 -10.93 -4.16
CA TYR A 43 3.16 -11.62 -3.52
C TYR A 43 2.02 -10.65 -3.16
N CYS A 44 2.35 -9.49 -2.57
CA CYS A 44 1.36 -8.48 -2.22
C CYS A 44 0.60 -7.96 -3.44
N GLN A 45 1.30 -7.61 -4.53
CA GLN A 45 0.69 -7.17 -5.78
C GLN A 45 -0.24 -8.23 -6.35
N LYS A 46 0.23 -9.48 -6.41
CA LYS A 46 -0.57 -10.61 -6.91
C LYS A 46 -1.83 -10.81 -6.06
N LEU A 47 -1.69 -10.80 -4.75
CA LEU A 47 -2.82 -11.00 -3.83
C LEU A 47 -3.90 -9.94 -4.02
N PHE A 48 -3.50 -8.66 -4.10
CA PHE A 48 -4.43 -7.54 -4.23
C PHE A 48 -5.10 -7.49 -5.60
N ARG A 49 -4.36 -7.78 -6.67
CA ARG A 49 -4.93 -7.90 -8.02
C ARG A 49 -5.93 -9.05 -8.08
N ASP A 50 -5.55 -10.23 -7.61
CA ASP A 50 -6.39 -11.43 -7.73
C ASP A 50 -7.64 -11.35 -6.83
N ARG A 51 -7.56 -10.68 -5.67
CA ARG A 51 -8.66 -10.63 -4.68
C ARG A 51 -9.57 -9.42 -4.83
N PHE A 52 -9.03 -8.27 -5.22
CA PHE A 52 -9.76 -7.00 -5.21
C PHE A 52 -9.75 -6.28 -6.56
N ASP A 53 -9.06 -6.83 -7.57
CA ASP A 53 -8.78 -6.13 -8.84
C ASP A 53 -8.07 -4.78 -8.59
N ALA A 54 -7.18 -4.76 -7.59
CA ALA A 54 -6.45 -3.56 -7.16
C ALA A 54 -4.95 -3.69 -7.43
N GLU A 55 -4.34 -2.61 -7.92
CA GLU A 55 -2.90 -2.50 -8.11
C GLU A 55 -2.19 -2.08 -6.81
N VAL A 56 -0.99 -2.58 -6.58
CA VAL A 56 -0.11 -2.07 -5.50
C VAL A 56 1.07 -1.37 -6.16
N VAL A 57 1.03 -0.04 -6.14
CA VAL A 57 2.11 0.84 -6.60
C VAL A 57 3.22 0.82 -5.56
N VAL A 58 4.37 0.29 -5.96
CA VAL A 58 5.55 0.16 -5.09
C VAL A 58 6.21 1.52 -4.90
N THR A 59 6.32 1.96 -3.66
CA THR A 59 6.92 3.25 -3.31
C THR A 59 8.28 3.13 -2.64
N SER A 60 9.03 4.23 -2.65
CA SER A 60 10.31 4.32 -1.96
C SER A 60 10.14 4.67 -0.48
N CYS A 61 11.18 4.45 0.32
CA CYS A 61 11.21 4.83 1.74
C CYS A 61 11.75 6.25 1.98
N PHE A 62 12.14 6.97 0.93
CA PHE A 62 12.67 8.33 1.02
C PHE A 62 11.69 9.28 0.34
N GLU A 63 10.70 9.72 1.10
CA GLU A 63 9.64 10.59 0.62
C GLU A 63 9.49 11.76 1.60
N TRP A 64 9.03 12.89 1.08
CA TRP A 64 8.77 14.09 1.85
C TRP A 64 7.38 14.01 2.51
N GLU A 65 7.20 14.77 3.60
CA GLU A 65 6.02 14.67 4.48
C GLU A 65 4.69 14.85 3.74
N GLY A 66 4.58 15.84 2.85
CA GLY A 66 3.37 16.08 2.06
C GLY A 66 2.97 14.89 1.18
N LEU A 67 3.94 14.17 0.60
CA LEU A 67 3.64 12.98 -0.21
C LEU A 67 3.21 11.78 0.66
N LEU A 68 3.71 11.69 1.90
CA LEU A 68 3.23 10.68 2.84
C LEU A 68 1.78 10.97 3.25
N ALA A 69 1.46 12.22 3.57
CA ALA A 69 0.10 12.64 3.91
C ALA A 69 -0.89 12.41 2.75
N TYR A 70 -0.50 12.75 1.52
CA TYR A 70 -1.29 12.45 0.32
C TYR A 70 -1.58 10.95 0.16
N ARG A 71 -0.55 10.11 0.24
CA ARG A 71 -0.70 8.65 0.09
C ARG A 71 -1.53 8.03 1.21
N ASP A 72 -1.49 8.60 2.41
CA ASP A 72 -2.31 8.17 3.54
C ASP A 72 -3.80 8.43 3.30
N GLY A 73 -4.16 9.64 2.87
CA GLY A 73 -5.55 9.97 2.51
C GLY A 73 -6.07 9.13 1.34
N TYR A 74 -5.24 8.95 0.32
CA TYR A 74 -5.55 8.09 -0.82
C TYR A 74 -5.81 6.64 -0.40
N ASN A 75 -4.87 6.03 0.33
CA ASN A 75 -4.98 4.64 0.77
C ASN A 75 -6.16 4.43 1.74
N THR A 76 -6.43 5.39 2.63
CA THR A 76 -7.57 5.32 3.57
C THR A 76 -8.89 5.26 2.82
N THR A 77 -9.08 6.15 1.85
CA THR A 77 -10.29 6.20 1.02
C THR A 77 -10.48 4.92 0.19
N MET A 78 -9.40 4.41 -0.41
CA MET A 78 -9.42 3.13 -1.13
C MET A 78 -9.76 1.94 -0.24
N LYS A 79 -9.19 1.93 0.96
CA LYS A 79 -9.44 0.89 1.95
C LYS A 79 -10.91 0.84 2.32
N GLU A 80 -11.50 2.00 2.63
CA GLU A 80 -12.92 2.10 2.97
C GLU A 80 -13.82 1.62 1.82
N HIS A 81 -13.50 1.98 0.57
CA HIS A 81 -14.22 1.50 -0.60
C HIS A 81 -14.17 -0.01 -0.75
N ILE A 82 -12.97 -0.61 -0.66
CA ILE A 82 -12.80 -2.07 -0.79
C ILE A 82 -13.45 -2.79 0.40
N ASP A 83 -13.29 -2.30 1.62
CA ASP A 83 -13.94 -2.88 2.80
C ASP A 83 -15.49 -2.78 2.69
N GLY A 84 -16.02 -1.72 2.07
CA GLY A 84 -17.45 -1.60 1.77
C GLY A 84 -17.94 -2.62 0.73
N ARG A 85 -17.11 -3.00 -0.24
CA ARG A 85 -17.46 -3.95 -1.31
C ARG A 85 -17.27 -5.41 -0.93
N PHE A 86 -16.22 -5.72 -0.17
CA PHE A 86 -15.80 -7.09 0.14
C PHE A 86 -16.00 -7.49 1.61
N GLY A 87 -16.46 -6.54 2.43
CA GLY A 87 -16.73 -6.73 3.86
C GLY A 87 -15.66 -6.06 4.74
N PRO A 88 -16.04 -5.58 5.94
CA PRO A 88 -15.14 -4.84 6.82
C PRO A 88 -13.81 -5.56 7.10
N GLY A 89 -12.69 -4.83 7.03
CA GLY A 89 -11.34 -5.32 7.33
C GLY A 89 -10.77 -6.28 6.28
N SER A 90 -11.30 -6.30 5.05
CA SER A 90 -10.82 -7.17 3.99
C SER A 90 -9.41 -6.80 3.55
N VAL A 91 -9.11 -5.51 3.46
CA VAL A 91 -7.76 -5.01 3.15
C VAL A 91 -6.79 -5.39 4.26
N ASP A 92 -7.17 -5.20 5.52
CA ASP A 92 -6.30 -5.50 6.67
C ASP A 92 -5.97 -7.00 6.75
N ARG A 93 -6.97 -7.87 6.59
CA ARG A 93 -6.75 -9.33 6.53
C ARG A 93 -5.81 -9.73 5.39
N ALA A 94 -5.94 -9.11 4.21
CA ALA A 94 -5.02 -9.36 3.10
C ALA A 94 -3.59 -8.90 3.41
N ARG A 95 -3.44 -7.75 4.08
CA ARG A 95 -2.14 -7.24 4.55
C ARG A 95 -1.52 -8.16 5.59
N GLU A 96 -2.30 -8.65 6.55
CA GLU A 96 -1.87 -9.63 7.56
C GLU A 96 -1.39 -10.94 6.92
N GLU A 97 -2.08 -11.41 5.88
CA GLU A 97 -1.68 -12.59 5.11
C GLU A 97 -0.31 -12.41 4.45
N VAL A 98 -0.05 -11.24 3.85
CA VAL A 98 1.26 -10.90 3.28
C VAL A 98 2.35 -10.88 4.37
N GLN A 99 2.06 -10.30 5.54
CA GLN A 99 3.03 -10.27 6.65
C GLN A 99 3.32 -11.67 7.19
N LYS A 100 2.30 -12.51 7.32
CA LYS A 100 2.44 -13.91 7.71
C LYS A 100 3.31 -14.67 6.71
N TRP A 101 3.01 -14.56 5.42
CA TRP A 101 3.81 -15.17 4.36
C TRP A 101 5.28 -14.74 4.43
N ARG A 102 5.53 -13.44 4.61
CA ARG A 102 6.88 -12.89 4.75
C ARG A 102 7.61 -13.49 5.94
N LYS A 103 6.94 -13.60 7.09
CA LYS A 103 7.51 -14.20 8.30
C LYS A 103 7.82 -15.68 8.09
N ASP A 104 6.88 -16.45 7.56
CA ASP A 104 7.05 -17.89 7.32
C ASP A 104 8.23 -18.16 6.35
N ALA A 105 8.35 -17.33 5.29
CA ALA A 105 9.46 -17.42 4.34
C ALA A 105 10.82 -17.09 5.00
N TYR A 106 10.86 -16.09 5.89
CA TYR A 106 12.05 -15.73 6.65
C TYR A 106 12.44 -16.85 7.63
N ASP A 107 11.50 -17.35 8.42
CA ASP A 107 11.74 -18.41 9.40
C ASP A 107 12.25 -19.70 8.70
N ALA A 108 11.67 -20.05 7.54
CA ALA A 108 12.15 -21.17 6.72
C ALA A 108 13.55 -20.94 6.13
N TRP A 109 13.91 -19.68 5.84
CA TRP A 109 15.27 -19.32 5.43
C TRP A 109 16.26 -19.43 6.59
N VAL A 110 15.89 -18.96 7.79
CA VAL A 110 16.73 -19.07 9.00
C VAL A 110 16.99 -20.53 9.34
N LYS A 111 15.95 -21.36 9.40
CA LYS A 111 16.06 -22.80 9.71
C LYS A 111 16.99 -23.56 8.75
N ARG A 112 17.07 -23.14 7.48
CA ARG A 112 17.99 -23.74 6.49
C ARG A 112 19.45 -23.33 6.69
N ARG A 113 19.71 -22.29 7.48
CA ARG A 113 21.04 -21.68 7.69
C ARG A 113 21.55 -21.85 9.11
N GLU A 114 20.72 -22.31 10.04
CA GLU A 114 21.22 -22.82 11.32
C GLU A 114 22.17 -23.98 11.01
N PRO A 115 23.47 -23.86 11.35
CA PRO A 115 24.35 -25.02 11.33
C PRO A 115 23.69 -26.03 12.25
N GLY A 116 23.44 -27.25 11.77
CA GLY A 116 23.12 -28.33 12.70
C GLY A 116 24.22 -28.33 13.76
N ASP A 117 23.85 -28.29 15.04
CA ASP A 117 24.75 -28.60 16.13
C ASP A 117 25.38 -29.96 15.81
N SER A 118 26.59 -29.93 15.27
CA SER A 118 27.44 -31.08 14.96
C SER A 118 28.61 -31.10 15.92
#